data_AF-A0A1C0TJR6-F1
#
_entry.id   AF-A0A1C0TJR6-F1
#
_cell.length_a   1.000
_cell.length_b   1.000
_cell.length_c   1.000
_cell.angle_alpha   90.00
_cell.angle_beta   90.00
_cell.angle_gamma   90.00
#
_symmetry.space_group_name_H-M   'P 1'
#
loop_
_entity.id
_entity.type
_entity.pdbx_description
1 polymer ?
#
loop_
_entity_poly.entity_id
_entity_poly.type
_entity_poly.pdbx_seq_one_letter_code
_entity_poly.pdbx_strand_id
1 'polypeptide(L)'
;MLHYYHYRLRAFKAELRMLGKQLEQFTLLVSAMFFIYLPSLVMGIFFGLGKLVESDSVRLTLEVSFGFLLMQSLLIQTIKSGILDSHHRTFHHTLLSNRVHKFIADHSLLLLSHLLFLAAFVMAVSMGWANLMKAPQLLMFMGAQFALAVLQLYRPKSAFLSLCVALGLVYIVNSVMVYFLTILAVMAVGACIKPRPTHYKVAAISAYGFWTQLVIEQPWMVLWRIGMSTLTYWCTMIIVTERPDLSSYYSLMALLFNLLWWSSLLLDTNKQVIVHRGFWQSLAMLDEMQHSQYLMVMMCTTVAWLIGVLLFGMGVFEISILLVTPLMMLAIVKRPKSLALVWATLVIGIMLSKVLFG
;
A
#
# COMPACT_ATOMS: atom_id res chain seq x y z
N MET A 1 -22.53 11.82 24.82
CA MET A 1 -22.16 11.91 23.39
C MET A 1 -20.79 12.55 23.15
N LEU A 2 -20.56 13.78 23.61
CA LEU A 2 -19.29 14.50 23.40
C LEU A 2 -18.05 13.76 23.97
N HIS A 3 -18.22 13.05 25.09
CA HIS A 3 -17.21 12.18 25.68
C HIS A 3 -16.75 11.04 24.75
N TYR A 4 -17.67 10.46 23.95
CA TYR A 4 -17.31 9.41 22.99
C TYR A 4 -16.41 9.97 21.89
N TYR A 5 -16.75 11.13 21.32
CA TYR A 5 -15.90 11.79 20.32
C TYR A 5 -14.53 12.18 20.87
N HIS A 6 -14.47 12.67 22.11
CA HIS A 6 -13.20 12.95 22.79
C HIS A 6 -12.37 11.69 23.02
N TYR A 7 -12.99 10.60 23.45
CA TYR A 7 -12.34 9.29 23.57
C TYR A 7 -11.77 8.84 22.22
N ARG A 8 -12.58 8.86 21.15
CA ARG A 8 -12.16 8.43 19.80
C ARG A 8 -10.99 9.25 19.29
N LEU A 9 -11.03 10.57 19.46
CA LEU A 9 -9.92 11.44 19.08
C LEU A 9 -8.65 11.17 19.89
N ARG A 10 -8.77 10.91 21.20
CA ARG A 10 -7.60 10.57 22.04
C ARG A 10 -6.99 9.23 21.66
N ALA A 11 -7.81 8.21 21.47
CA ALA A 11 -7.36 6.88 21.02
C ALA A 11 -6.64 6.99 19.67
N PHE A 12 -7.22 7.73 18.73
CA PHE A 12 -6.62 7.98 17.43
C PHE A 12 -5.27 8.72 17.53
N LYS A 13 -5.20 9.78 18.34
CA LYS A 13 -3.94 10.51 18.58
C LYS A 13 -2.86 9.61 19.21
N ALA A 14 -3.23 8.69 20.08
CA ALA A 14 -2.29 7.75 20.69
C ALA A 14 -1.70 6.80 19.65
N GLU A 15 -2.54 6.21 18.79
CA GLU A 15 -2.11 5.38 17.66
C GLU A 15 -1.23 6.15 16.67
N LEU A 16 -1.65 7.36 16.28
CA LEU A 16 -0.84 8.22 15.41
C LEU A 16 0.54 8.56 16.01
N ARG A 17 0.65 8.72 17.33
CA ARG A 17 1.96 8.92 17.97
C ARG A 17 2.85 7.68 17.87
N MET A 18 2.28 6.48 17.99
CA MET A 18 3.06 5.25 17.84
C MET A 18 3.53 5.06 16.40
N LEU A 19 2.63 5.27 15.43
CA LEU A 19 2.97 5.26 14.00
C LEU A 19 3.99 6.35 13.67
N GLY A 20 3.81 7.56 14.22
CA GLY A 20 4.71 8.70 14.06
C GLY A 20 6.13 8.40 14.52
N LYS A 21 6.31 7.73 15.67
CA LYS A 21 7.64 7.32 16.16
C LYS A 21 8.33 6.32 15.22
N GLN A 22 7.58 5.37 14.65
CA GLN A 22 8.12 4.43 13.67
C GLN A 22 8.49 5.13 12.36
N LEU A 23 7.61 6.04 11.91
CA LEU A 23 7.83 6.85 10.72
C LEU A 23 9.01 7.78 10.90
N GLU A 24 9.23 8.38 12.07
CA GLU A 24 10.35 9.26 12.35
C GLU A 24 11.69 8.52 12.22
N GLN A 25 11.80 7.33 12.80
CA GLN A 25 13.00 6.49 12.68
C GLN A 25 13.27 6.10 11.22
N PHE A 26 12.22 5.72 10.48
CA PHE A 26 12.34 5.37 9.07
C PHE A 26 12.64 6.58 8.19
N THR A 27 12.02 7.72 8.45
CA THR A 27 12.20 8.96 7.70
C THR A 27 13.58 9.54 7.94
N LEU A 28 14.13 9.44 9.15
CA LEU A 28 15.50 9.86 9.42
C LEU A 28 16.50 9.00 8.65
N LEU A 29 16.27 7.69 8.59
CA LEU A 29 17.07 6.75 7.80
C LEU A 29 16.99 7.05 6.30
N VAL A 30 15.77 7.23 5.77
CA VAL A 30 15.54 7.59 4.36
C VAL A 30 16.10 8.98 4.06
N SER A 31 15.93 9.97 4.94
CA SER A 31 16.45 11.33 4.74
C SER A 31 17.98 11.32 4.75
N ALA A 32 18.62 10.60 5.66
CA ALA A 32 20.08 10.46 5.67
C ALA A 32 20.61 9.88 4.34
N MET A 33 19.83 9.01 3.70
CA MET A 33 20.20 8.38 2.42
C MET A 33 19.75 9.19 1.19
N PHE A 34 18.70 10.02 1.30
CA PHE A 34 17.98 10.58 0.15
C PHE A 34 17.51 12.03 0.34
N PHE A 35 18.13 12.81 1.25
CA PHE A 35 17.70 14.17 1.60
C PHE A 35 17.49 15.08 0.39
N ILE A 36 18.38 15.00 -0.61
CA ILE A 36 18.34 15.81 -1.84
C ILE A 36 17.05 15.57 -2.65
N TYR A 37 16.43 14.40 -2.51
CA TYR A 37 15.35 13.94 -3.38
C TYR A 37 13.95 14.03 -2.76
N LEU A 38 13.85 14.27 -1.45
CA LEU A 38 12.55 14.42 -0.77
C LEU A 38 11.72 15.59 -1.32
N PRO A 39 12.29 16.79 -1.62
CA PRO A 39 11.53 17.86 -2.26
C PRO A 39 10.97 17.47 -3.63
N SER A 40 11.73 16.73 -4.43
CA SER A 40 11.30 16.26 -5.75
C SER A 40 10.11 15.28 -5.66
N LEU A 41 10.08 14.42 -4.64
CA LEU A 41 8.93 13.53 -4.37
C LEU A 41 7.66 14.32 -4.02
N VAL A 42 7.77 15.35 -3.17
CA VAL A 42 6.64 16.22 -2.81
C VAL A 42 6.14 16.99 -4.03
N MET A 43 7.06 17.56 -4.82
CA MET A 43 6.71 18.24 -6.07
C MET A 43 6.05 17.30 -7.08
N GLY A 44 6.49 16.04 -7.16
CA GLY A 44 5.88 15.02 -8.01
C GLY A 44 4.41 14.75 -7.67
N ILE A 45 4.04 14.76 -6.39
CA ILE A 45 2.63 14.63 -5.95
C ILE A 45 1.79 15.81 -6.46
N PHE A 46 2.27 17.04 -6.27
CA PHE A 46 1.54 18.22 -6.74
C PHE A 46 1.47 18.31 -8.27
N PHE A 47 2.55 17.94 -8.97
CA PHE A 47 2.56 17.84 -10.43
C PHE A 47 1.56 16.81 -10.93
N GLY A 48 1.52 15.63 -10.32
CA GLY A 48 0.54 14.59 -10.64
C GLY A 48 -0.90 15.09 -10.43
N LEU A 49 -1.19 15.75 -9.30
CA LEU A 49 -2.50 16.35 -9.08
C LEU A 49 -2.83 17.44 -10.12
N GLY A 50 -1.84 18.24 -10.54
CA GLY A 50 -1.98 19.21 -11.62
C GLY A 50 -2.36 18.55 -12.95
N LYS A 51 -1.77 17.39 -13.29
CA LYS A 51 -2.15 16.61 -14.48
C LYS A 51 -3.57 16.05 -14.45
N LEU A 52 -4.18 15.93 -13.26
CA LEU A 52 -5.61 15.60 -13.18
C LEU A 52 -6.50 16.78 -13.59
N VAL A 53 -6.03 18.01 -13.36
CA VAL A 53 -6.77 19.23 -13.67
C VAL A 53 -6.57 19.61 -15.13
N GLU A 54 -5.32 19.65 -15.58
CA GLU A 54 -4.91 20.16 -16.88
C GLU A 54 -3.89 19.21 -17.52
N SER A 55 -4.38 18.35 -18.42
CA SER A 55 -3.57 17.41 -19.19
C SER A 55 -4.18 17.21 -20.57
N ASP A 56 -3.34 17.28 -21.59
CA ASP A 56 -3.73 17.05 -22.99
C ASP A 56 -3.93 15.56 -23.30
N SER A 57 -3.47 14.66 -22.40
CA SER A 57 -3.56 13.22 -22.57
C SER A 57 -4.56 12.62 -21.59
N VAL A 58 -5.67 12.10 -22.13
CA VAL A 58 -6.66 11.35 -21.35
C VAL A 58 -6.01 10.15 -20.66
N ARG A 59 -5.17 9.40 -21.38
CA ARG A 59 -4.49 8.22 -20.85
C ARG A 59 -3.62 8.55 -19.64
N LEU A 60 -2.82 9.62 -19.74
CA LEU A 60 -1.98 10.07 -18.63
C LEU A 60 -2.85 10.43 -17.41
N THR A 61 -3.96 11.13 -17.62
CA THR A 61 -4.91 11.47 -16.55
C THR A 61 -5.47 10.21 -15.87
N LEU A 62 -5.80 9.16 -16.62
CA LEU A 62 -6.29 7.89 -16.06
C LEU A 62 -5.20 7.15 -15.27
N GLU A 63 -3.99 7.05 -15.81
CA GLU A 63 -2.84 6.41 -15.17
C GLU A 63 -2.50 7.11 -13.84
N VAL A 64 -2.44 8.43 -13.84
CA VAL A 64 -2.20 9.26 -12.64
C VAL A 64 -3.35 9.11 -11.64
N SER A 65 -4.60 9.13 -12.10
CA SER A 65 -5.78 8.93 -11.23
C SER A 65 -5.72 7.58 -10.52
N PHE A 66 -5.43 6.51 -11.25
CA PHE A 66 -5.26 5.18 -10.70
C PHE A 66 -4.09 5.13 -9.69
N GLY A 67 -2.94 5.71 -10.05
CA GLY A 67 -1.78 5.80 -9.17
C GLY A 67 -2.11 6.44 -7.82
N PHE A 68 -2.87 7.55 -7.82
CA PHE A 68 -3.31 8.18 -6.58
C PHE A 68 -4.35 7.38 -5.80
N LEU A 69 -5.31 6.73 -6.47
CA LEU A 69 -6.29 5.86 -5.79
C LEU A 69 -5.59 4.68 -5.11
N LEU A 70 -4.60 4.09 -5.77
CA LEU A 70 -3.75 3.04 -5.23
C LEU A 70 -2.92 3.56 -4.05
N MET A 71 -2.17 4.65 -4.23
CA MET A 71 -1.35 5.28 -3.18
C MET A 71 -2.18 5.61 -1.94
N GLN A 72 -3.34 6.22 -2.13
CA GLN A 72 -4.27 6.51 -1.06
C GLN A 72 -4.66 5.25 -0.30
N SER A 73 -5.01 4.19 -1.01
CA SER A 73 -5.48 2.97 -0.36
C SER A 73 -4.35 2.34 0.48
N LEU A 74 -3.10 2.44 0.04
CA LEU A 74 -1.94 2.04 0.84
C LEU A 74 -1.82 2.87 2.12
N LEU A 75 -1.92 4.19 2.02
CA LEU A 75 -1.87 5.11 3.17
C LEU A 75 -3.01 4.87 4.17
N ILE A 76 -4.24 4.64 3.68
CA ILE A 76 -5.39 4.40 4.56
C ILE A 76 -5.25 3.07 5.30
N GLN A 77 -4.64 2.06 4.67
CA GLN A 77 -4.47 0.78 5.36
C GLN A 77 -3.64 0.94 6.65
N THR A 78 -2.56 1.72 6.61
CA THR A 78 -1.64 1.84 7.75
C THR A 78 -2.31 2.50 8.95
N ILE A 79 -3.22 3.44 8.71
CA ILE A 79 -3.97 4.16 9.74
C ILE A 79 -5.33 3.55 10.06
N LYS A 80 -5.81 2.58 9.27
CA LYS A 80 -7.15 1.98 9.40
C LYS A 80 -7.43 1.44 10.80
N SER A 81 -6.46 0.75 11.41
CA SER A 81 -6.61 0.22 12.78
C SER A 81 -6.84 1.34 13.80
N GLY A 82 -6.13 2.46 13.65
CA GLY A 82 -6.32 3.66 14.46
C GLY A 82 -7.64 4.36 14.18
N ILE A 83 -8.02 4.51 12.91
CA ILE A 83 -9.30 5.12 12.52
C ILE A 83 -10.45 4.34 13.14
N LEU A 84 -10.46 3.02 13.08
CA LEU A 84 -11.55 2.19 13.62
C LEU A 84 -11.43 1.90 15.12
N ASP A 85 -10.24 2.12 15.71
CA ASP A 85 -9.82 1.60 17.02
C ASP A 85 -10.16 0.10 17.12
N SER A 86 -9.57 -0.66 16.19
CA SER A 86 -9.92 -2.07 15.97
C SER A 86 -9.76 -2.94 17.21
N HIS A 87 -8.80 -2.63 18.09
CA HIS A 87 -8.56 -3.37 19.33
C HIS A 87 -9.70 -3.23 20.35
N HIS A 88 -10.35 -2.06 20.41
CA HIS A 88 -11.43 -1.78 21.36
C HIS A 88 -12.80 -1.69 20.67
N ARG A 89 -12.93 -2.14 19.42
CA ARG A 89 -14.17 -1.98 18.64
C ARG A 89 -15.38 -2.61 19.32
N THR A 90 -15.21 -3.77 19.94
CA THR A 90 -16.28 -4.44 20.72
C THR A 90 -16.71 -3.60 21.92
N PHE A 91 -15.76 -2.94 22.59
CA PHE A 91 -16.05 -2.03 23.71
C PHE A 91 -16.85 -0.79 23.27
N HIS A 92 -16.74 -0.34 22.01
CA HIS A 92 -17.58 0.76 21.53
C HIS A 92 -19.08 0.42 21.56
N HIS A 93 -19.44 -0.87 21.51
CA HIS A 93 -20.84 -1.31 21.64
C HIS A 93 -21.39 -1.14 23.04
N THR A 94 -20.55 -1.14 24.08
CA THR A 94 -20.98 -0.89 25.46
C THR A 94 -21.08 0.61 25.74
N LEU A 95 -20.19 1.42 25.16
CA LEU A 95 -20.21 2.89 25.32
C LEU A 95 -21.34 3.58 24.56
N LEU A 96 -21.75 3.05 23.41
CA LEU A 96 -22.71 3.72 22.53
C LEU A 96 -23.50 2.71 21.69
N SER A 97 -24.83 2.69 21.90
CA SER A 97 -25.75 1.81 21.17
C SER A 97 -25.96 2.26 19.72
N ASN A 98 -26.08 3.58 19.50
CA ASN A 98 -26.35 4.15 18.18
C ASN A 98 -25.16 3.99 17.21
N ARG A 99 -25.39 3.34 16.07
CA ARG A 99 -24.36 3.12 15.04
C ARG A 99 -23.98 4.41 14.29
N VAL A 100 -24.89 5.38 14.20
CA VAL A 100 -24.68 6.63 13.44
C VAL A 100 -23.50 7.42 13.98
N HIS A 101 -23.40 7.61 15.30
CA HIS A 101 -22.28 8.36 15.90
C HIS A 101 -20.94 7.65 15.72
N LYS A 102 -20.94 6.31 15.65
CA LYS A 102 -19.72 5.54 15.33
C LYS A 102 -19.28 5.80 13.90
N PHE A 103 -20.22 5.74 12.95
CA PHE A 103 -19.94 6.09 11.57
C PHE A 103 -19.44 7.53 11.41
N ILE A 104 -20.10 8.51 12.04
CA ILE A 104 -19.66 9.92 11.98
C ILE A 104 -18.24 10.07 12.53
N ALA A 105 -17.92 9.43 13.66
CA ALA A 105 -16.57 9.48 14.23
C ALA A 105 -15.53 8.82 13.32
N ASP A 106 -15.83 7.65 12.74
CA ASP A 106 -14.92 6.95 11.84
C ASP A 106 -14.66 7.80 10.57
N HIS A 107 -15.70 8.39 9.97
CA HIS A 107 -15.57 9.20 8.76
C HIS A 107 -14.89 10.55 9.01
N SER A 108 -15.11 11.18 10.17
CA SER A 108 -14.42 12.43 10.51
C SER A 108 -12.92 12.20 10.75
N LEU A 109 -12.56 11.12 11.45
CA LEU A 109 -11.16 10.73 11.63
C LEU A 109 -10.51 10.32 10.30
N LEU A 110 -11.26 9.65 9.42
CA LEU A 110 -10.82 9.34 8.07
C LEU A 110 -10.49 10.62 7.30
N LEU A 111 -11.41 11.59 7.21
CA LEU A 111 -11.18 12.85 6.51
C LEU A 111 -9.96 13.61 7.07
N LEU A 112 -9.81 13.65 8.40
CA LEU A 112 -8.69 14.33 9.06
C LEU A 112 -7.32 13.72 8.70
N SER A 113 -7.29 12.44 8.35
CA SER A 113 -6.06 11.69 8.07
C SER A 113 -5.86 11.34 6.61
N HIS A 114 -6.76 11.81 5.74
CA HIS A 114 -6.73 11.53 4.31
C HIS A 114 -5.90 12.59 3.56
N LEU A 115 -4.57 12.41 3.60
CA LEU A 115 -3.60 13.39 3.10
C LEU A 115 -3.83 13.77 1.62
N LEU A 116 -4.08 12.79 0.75
CA LEU A 116 -4.28 13.04 -0.67
C LEU A 116 -5.60 13.77 -0.96
N PHE A 117 -6.67 13.43 -0.22
CA PHE A 117 -7.94 14.15 -0.33
C PHE A 117 -7.79 15.59 0.17
N LEU A 118 -7.08 15.81 1.27
CA LEU A 118 -6.80 17.16 1.79
C LEU A 118 -5.98 17.98 0.78
N ALA A 119 -4.97 17.37 0.14
CA ALA A 119 -4.20 18.04 -0.91
C ALA A 119 -5.07 18.40 -2.13
N ALA A 120 -5.91 17.47 -2.60
CA ALA A 120 -6.86 17.73 -3.68
C ALA A 120 -7.90 18.80 -3.30
N PHE A 121 -8.35 18.82 -2.04
CA PHE A 121 -9.26 19.84 -1.52
C PHE A 121 -8.60 21.23 -1.50
N VAL A 122 -7.36 21.34 -1.01
CA VAL A 122 -6.59 22.61 -1.04
C VAL A 122 -6.44 23.11 -2.48
N MET A 123 -6.13 22.22 -3.42
CA MET A 123 -6.07 22.55 -4.84
C MET A 123 -7.42 23.05 -5.37
N ALA A 124 -8.51 22.32 -5.11
CA ALA A 124 -9.86 22.71 -5.54
C ALA A 124 -10.27 24.09 -5.00
N VAL A 125 -9.94 24.40 -3.75
CA VAL A 125 -10.17 25.72 -3.14
C VAL A 125 -9.31 26.80 -3.81
N SER A 126 -8.02 26.52 -4.05
CA SER A 126 -7.09 27.48 -4.66
C SER A 126 -7.44 27.85 -6.11
N MET A 127 -8.07 26.93 -6.86
CA MET A 127 -8.50 27.17 -8.23
C MET A 127 -9.66 28.18 -8.33
N GLY A 128 -10.47 28.29 -7.27
CA GLY A 128 -11.71 29.07 -7.27
C GLY A 128 -12.85 28.38 -8.02
N TRP A 129 -14.08 28.79 -7.69
CA TRP A 129 -15.31 28.14 -8.17
C TRP A 129 -15.45 28.11 -9.70
N ALA A 130 -15.09 29.21 -10.37
CA ALA A 130 -15.20 29.33 -11.83
C ALA A 130 -14.32 28.34 -12.60
N ASN A 131 -13.10 28.08 -12.10
CA ASN A 131 -12.18 27.13 -12.73
C ASN A 131 -12.50 25.68 -12.32
N LEU A 132 -13.01 25.48 -11.10
CA LEU A 132 -13.42 24.16 -10.63
C LEU A 132 -14.57 23.58 -11.47
N MET A 133 -15.54 24.41 -11.87
CA MET A 133 -16.62 23.99 -12.76
C MET A 133 -16.13 23.59 -14.16
N LYS A 134 -14.98 24.12 -14.61
CA LYS A 134 -14.33 23.73 -15.86
C LYS A 134 -13.55 22.41 -15.76
N ALA A 135 -13.23 21.97 -14.54
CA ALA A 135 -12.49 20.73 -14.26
C ALA A 135 -13.28 19.77 -13.35
N PRO A 136 -14.47 19.29 -13.77
CA PRO A 136 -15.34 18.43 -12.93
C PRO A 136 -14.69 17.09 -12.55
N GLN A 137 -13.65 16.67 -13.28
CA GLN A 137 -12.85 15.49 -12.97
C GLN A 137 -12.15 15.55 -11.61
N LEU A 138 -11.77 16.73 -11.12
CA LEU A 138 -11.17 16.87 -9.78
C LEU A 138 -12.20 16.50 -8.70
N LEU A 139 -13.45 16.96 -8.84
CA LEU A 139 -14.53 16.64 -7.89
C LEU A 139 -14.88 15.15 -7.92
N MET A 140 -14.95 14.55 -9.11
CA MET A 140 -15.18 13.11 -9.23
C MET A 140 -14.02 12.29 -8.66
N PHE A 141 -12.78 12.74 -8.88
CA PHE A 141 -11.60 12.13 -8.29
C PHE A 141 -11.68 12.18 -6.76
N MET A 142 -11.98 13.33 -6.16
CA MET A 142 -12.18 13.46 -4.72
C MET A 142 -13.32 12.56 -4.20
N GLY A 143 -14.42 12.47 -4.95
CA GLY A 143 -15.52 11.55 -4.65
C GLY A 143 -15.08 10.09 -4.67
N ALA A 144 -14.34 9.67 -5.70
CA ALA A 144 -13.79 8.32 -5.83
C ALA A 144 -12.78 8.01 -4.73
N GLN A 145 -11.91 8.97 -4.39
CA GLN A 145 -10.98 8.88 -3.28
C GLN A 145 -11.72 8.61 -1.97
N PHE A 146 -12.75 9.40 -1.65
CA PHE A 146 -13.51 9.23 -0.42
C PHE A 146 -14.32 7.91 -0.41
N ALA A 147 -14.99 7.57 -1.51
CA ALA A 147 -15.75 6.33 -1.62
C ALA A 147 -14.86 5.08 -1.44
N LEU A 148 -13.69 5.07 -2.08
CA LEU A 148 -12.70 4.00 -1.95
C LEU A 148 -12.21 3.88 -0.50
N ALA A 149 -11.93 5.01 0.15
CA ALA A 149 -11.51 5.06 1.54
C ALA A 149 -12.54 4.42 2.49
N VAL A 150 -13.81 4.80 2.33
CA VAL A 150 -14.91 4.24 3.13
C VAL A 150 -15.07 2.75 2.86
N LEU A 151 -15.04 2.32 1.60
CA LEU A 151 -15.05 0.90 1.26
C LEU A 151 -13.87 0.16 1.87
N GLN A 152 -12.67 0.74 1.89
CA GLN A 152 -11.52 0.08 2.46
C GLN A 152 -11.66 -0.13 3.99
N LEU A 153 -12.25 0.84 4.70
CA LEU A 153 -12.51 0.71 6.14
C LEU A 153 -13.44 -0.47 6.44
N TYR A 154 -14.57 -0.56 5.75
CA TYR A 154 -15.64 -1.51 6.09
C TYR A 154 -15.68 -2.77 5.23
N ARG A 155 -15.21 -2.70 3.99
CA ARG A 155 -15.39 -3.68 2.90
C ARG A 155 -14.09 -3.87 2.08
N PRO A 156 -12.97 -4.31 2.68
CA PRO A 156 -11.67 -4.37 2.01
C PRO A 156 -11.65 -5.24 0.74
N LYS A 157 -12.41 -6.35 0.70
CA LYS A 157 -12.54 -7.20 -0.51
C LYS A 157 -13.18 -6.44 -1.68
N SER A 158 -14.16 -5.59 -1.40
CA SER A 158 -14.82 -4.75 -2.40
C SER A 158 -13.89 -3.64 -2.91
N ALA A 159 -13.17 -2.98 -2.00
CA ALA A 159 -12.17 -1.97 -2.36
C ALA A 159 -11.09 -2.55 -3.28
N PHE A 160 -10.64 -3.78 -3.02
CA PHE A 160 -9.71 -4.49 -3.91
C PHE A 160 -10.29 -4.70 -5.31
N LEU A 161 -11.52 -5.23 -5.41
CA LEU A 161 -12.18 -5.40 -6.70
C LEU A 161 -12.31 -4.07 -7.45
N SER A 162 -12.67 -2.99 -6.77
CA SER A 162 -12.74 -1.65 -7.36
C SER A 162 -11.40 -1.18 -7.90
N LEU A 163 -10.28 -1.46 -7.21
CA LEU A 163 -8.93 -1.17 -7.71
C LEU A 163 -8.57 -2.00 -8.95
N CYS A 164 -8.92 -3.29 -8.98
CA CYS A 164 -8.70 -4.13 -10.17
C CYS A 164 -9.50 -3.63 -11.37
N VAL A 165 -10.77 -3.27 -11.17
CA VAL A 165 -11.60 -2.69 -12.23
C VAL A 165 -11.03 -1.34 -12.67
N ALA A 166 -10.64 -0.48 -11.74
CA ALA A 166 -10.01 0.80 -12.06
C ALA A 166 -8.77 0.61 -12.94
N LEU A 167 -7.87 -0.32 -12.58
CA LEU A 167 -6.69 -0.65 -13.39
C LEU A 167 -7.07 -1.11 -14.80
N GLY A 168 -8.06 -2.01 -14.93
CA GLY A 168 -8.54 -2.46 -16.24
C GLY A 168 -9.09 -1.31 -17.09
N LEU A 169 -9.86 -0.41 -16.48
CA LEU A 169 -10.46 0.73 -17.16
C LEU A 169 -9.43 1.74 -17.69
N VAL A 170 -8.25 1.86 -17.06
CA VAL A 170 -7.15 2.71 -17.58
C VAL A 170 -6.80 2.34 -19.02
N TYR A 171 -6.87 1.06 -19.39
CA TYR A 171 -6.49 0.57 -20.71
C TYR A 171 -7.65 0.41 -21.70
N ILE A 172 -8.90 0.48 -21.21
CA ILE A 172 -10.10 0.21 -22.01
C ILE A 172 -10.82 1.51 -22.37
N VAL A 173 -10.84 2.49 -21.46
CA VAL A 173 -11.69 3.68 -21.57
C VAL A 173 -10.87 4.87 -22.06
N ASN A 174 -11.41 5.59 -23.04
CA ASN A 174 -10.80 6.81 -23.60
C ASN A 174 -11.47 8.11 -23.10
N SER A 175 -12.17 8.06 -21.96
CA SER A 175 -12.86 9.21 -21.37
C SER A 175 -12.72 9.24 -19.85
N VAL A 176 -12.21 10.36 -19.33
CA VAL A 176 -12.04 10.59 -17.88
C VAL A 176 -13.36 10.52 -17.12
N MET A 177 -14.44 11.04 -17.72
CA MET A 177 -15.78 11.03 -17.11
C MET A 177 -16.31 9.61 -16.96
N VAL A 178 -16.24 8.82 -18.04
CA VAL A 178 -16.70 7.42 -18.02
C VAL A 178 -15.90 6.61 -17.01
N TYR A 179 -14.58 6.80 -16.95
CA TYR A 179 -13.71 6.15 -15.98
C TYR A 179 -14.19 6.36 -14.53
N PHE A 180 -14.39 7.61 -14.10
CA PHE A 180 -14.81 7.89 -12.73
C PHE A 180 -16.24 7.44 -12.43
N LEU A 181 -17.18 7.63 -13.37
CA LEU A 181 -18.56 7.18 -13.19
C LEU A 181 -18.64 5.65 -13.04
N THR A 182 -17.91 4.90 -13.87
CA THR A 182 -17.87 3.44 -13.77
C THR A 182 -17.27 2.99 -12.45
N ILE A 183 -16.16 3.59 -12.03
CA ILE A 183 -15.52 3.24 -10.75
C ILE A 183 -16.44 3.55 -9.57
N LEU A 184 -17.06 4.72 -9.54
CA LEU A 184 -18.02 5.10 -8.49
C LEU A 184 -19.23 4.15 -8.47
N ALA A 185 -19.75 3.75 -9.63
CA ALA A 185 -20.84 2.78 -9.72
C ALA A 185 -20.42 1.41 -9.16
N VAL A 186 -19.23 0.92 -9.52
CA VAL A 186 -18.67 -0.34 -8.98
C VAL A 186 -18.50 -0.26 -7.46
N MET A 187 -18.02 0.88 -6.95
CA MET A 187 -17.90 1.12 -5.52
C MET A 187 -19.26 1.13 -4.81
N ALA A 188 -20.27 1.77 -5.40
CA ALA A 188 -21.62 1.82 -4.87
C ALA A 188 -22.25 0.41 -4.80
N VAL A 189 -22.14 -0.38 -5.88
CA VAL A 189 -22.57 -1.79 -5.90
C VAL A 189 -21.81 -2.58 -4.83
N GLY A 190 -20.50 -2.39 -4.74
CA GLY A 190 -19.64 -3.04 -3.77
C GLY A 190 -20.00 -2.74 -2.30
N ALA A 191 -20.49 -1.54 -2.01
CA ALA A 191 -20.97 -1.16 -0.67
C ALA A 191 -22.23 -1.96 -0.26
N CYS A 192 -23.07 -2.34 -1.23
CA CYS A 192 -24.30 -3.10 -1.00
C CYS A 192 -24.06 -4.60 -0.78
N ILE A 193 -22.92 -5.15 -1.22
CA ILE A 193 -22.61 -6.58 -1.06
C ILE A 193 -22.35 -6.90 0.42
N LYS A 194 -23.18 -7.74 1.04
CA LYS A 194 -22.98 -8.20 2.43
C LYS A 194 -21.68 -9.01 2.57
N PRO A 195 -20.98 -8.93 3.72
CA PRO A 195 -19.71 -9.61 3.87
C PRO A 195 -20.05 -11.07 4.13
N ARG A 196 -19.86 -11.92 3.12
CA ARG A 196 -20.06 -13.35 3.29
C ARG A 196 -18.77 -13.95 3.83
N PRO A 197 -18.82 -14.73 4.93
CA PRO A 197 -17.70 -15.57 5.29
C PRO A 197 -17.48 -16.57 4.16
N THR A 198 -16.29 -16.55 3.57
CA THR A 198 -15.90 -17.52 2.55
C THR A 198 -15.58 -18.83 3.26
N HIS A 199 -16.55 -19.72 3.32
CA HIS A 199 -16.35 -21.08 3.83
C HIS A 199 -15.81 -21.94 2.70
N TYR A 200 -14.48 -21.99 2.55
CA TYR A 200 -13.86 -22.92 1.62
C TYR A 200 -13.72 -24.30 2.29
N LYS A 201 -14.28 -25.34 1.66
CA LYS A 201 -14.05 -26.73 2.07
C LYS A 201 -12.69 -27.14 1.52
N VAL A 202 -11.66 -27.12 2.37
CA VAL A 202 -10.34 -27.63 2.01
C VAL A 202 -10.46 -29.15 1.84
N ALA A 203 -10.32 -29.65 0.62
CA ALA A 203 -10.41 -31.08 0.32
C ALA A 203 -9.24 -31.90 0.91
N ALA A 204 -8.08 -31.26 1.13
CA ALA A 204 -6.92 -31.82 1.83
C ALA A 204 -6.07 -30.70 2.45
N ILE A 205 -5.68 -30.84 3.72
CA ILE A 205 -4.82 -29.87 4.43
C ILE A 205 -3.43 -29.96 3.79
N SER A 206 -3.04 -28.95 3.00
CA SER A 206 -1.73 -28.84 2.36
C SER A 206 -1.15 -27.45 2.60
N ALA A 207 0.18 -27.35 2.62
CA ALA A 207 0.85 -26.07 2.84
C ALA A 207 0.52 -25.05 1.73
N TYR A 208 0.52 -25.48 0.46
CA TYR A 208 0.12 -24.64 -0.66
C TYR A 208 -1.35 -24.21 -0.59
N GLY A 209 -2.26 -25.14 -0.25
CA GLY A 209 -3.67 -24.83 -0.06
C GLY A 209 -3.89 -23.80 1.04
N PHE A 210 -3.11 -23.88 2.12
CA PHE A 210 -3.16 -22.89 3.20
C PHE A 210 -2.73 -21.50 2.72
N TRP A 211 -1.59 -21.37 2.04
CA TRP A 211 -1.09 -20.06 1.58
C TRP A 211 -2.03 -19.41 0.56
N THR A 212 -2.55 -20.18 -0.38
CA THR A 212 -3.53 -19.68 -1.37
C THR A 212 -4.82 -19.23 -0.69
N GLN A 213 -5.34 -20.01 0.26
CA GLN A 213 -6.50 -19.61 1.06
C GLN A 213 -6.24 -18.34 1.86
N LEU A 214 -5.07 -18.24 2.50
CA LEU A 214 -4.69 -17.06 3.27
C LEU A 214 -4.66 -15.80 2.41
N VAL A 215 -4.15 -15.88 1.17
CA VAL A 215 -4.16 -14.76 0.23
C VAL A 215 -5.59 -14.40 -0.20
N ILE A 216 -6.48 -15.37 -0.41
CA ILE A 216 -7.88 -15.10 -0.75
C ILE A 216 -8.63 -14.43 0.42
N GLU A 217 -8.35 -14.84 1.66
CA GLU A 217 -9.00 -14.28 2.84
C GLU A 217 -8.44 -12.91 3.24
N GLN A 218 -7.13 -12.73 3.10
CA GLN A 218 -6.41 -11.51 3.45
C GLN A 218 -5.64 -10.97 2.23
N PRO A 219 -6.36 -10.60 1.13
CA PRO A 219 -5.73 -10.18 -0.13
C PRO A 219 -4.87 -8.94 0.03
N TRP A 220 -5.17 -8.13 1.06
CA TRP A 220 -4.43 -6.92 1.35
C TRP A 220 -2.95 -7.18 1.61
N MET A 221 -2.57 -8.32 2.21
CA MET A 221 -1.17 -8.66 2.47
C MET A 221 -0.34 -8.65 1.19
N VAL A 222 -0.87 -9.17 0.09
CA VAL A 222 -0.15 -9.19 -1.19
C VAL A 222 -0.37 -7.88 -1.93
N LEU A 223 -1.60 -7.37 -1.92
CA LEU A 223 -1.97 -6.18 -2.69
C LEU A 223 -1.16 -4.96 -2.33
N TRP A 224 -0.91 -4.72 -1.04
CA TRP A 224 -0.16 -3.52 -0.66
C TRP A 224 1.29 -3.57 -1.17
N ARG A 225 1.87 -4.77 -1.24
CA ARG A 225 3.23 -5.01 -1.76
C ARG A 225 3.24 -4.84 -3.27
N ILE A 226 2.27 -5.39 -3.99
CA ILE A 226 2.08 -5.13 -5.42
C ILE A 226 1.95 -3.62 -5.66
N GLY A 227 1.09 -2.95 -4.90
CA GLY A 227 0.86 -1.51 -5.05
C GLY A 227 2.11 -0.68 -4.81
N MET A 228 2.85 -0.93 -3.72
CA MET A 228 4.13 -0.28 -3.44
C MET A 228 5.18 -0.57 -4.52
N SER A 229 5.22 -1.81 -5.03
CA SER A 229 6.13 -2.20 -6.12
C SER A 229 5.83 -1.41 -7.39
N THR A 230 4.56 -1.37 -7.80
CA THR A 230 4.08 -0.63 -8.97
C THR A 230 4.39 0.85 -8.85
N LEU A 231 4.08 1.48 -7.70
CA LEU A 231 4.39 2.90 -7.48
C LEU A 231 5.90 3.15 -7.50
N THR A 232 6.69 2.28 -6.88
CA THR A 232 8.16 2.40 -6.87
C THR A 232 8.71 2.35 -8.30
N TYR A 233 8.28 1.37 -9.10
CA TYR A 233 8.71 1.24 -10.50
C TYR A 233 8.20 2.39 -11.37
N TRP A 234 6.95 2.81 -11.20
CA TRP A 234 6.41 3.93 -11.96
C TRP A 234 7.15 5.24 -11.68
N CYS A 235 7.39 5.57 -10.40
CA CYS A 235 8.20 6.73 -10.02
C CYS A 235 9.63 6.63 -10.58
N THR A 236 10.23 5.44 -10.52
CA THR A 236 11.58 5.20 -11.06
C THR A 236 11.62 5.40 -12.57
N MET A 237 10.62 4.90 -13.31
CA MET A 237 10.51 5.10 -14.76
C MET A 237 10.43 6.59 -15.12
N ILE A 238 9.65 7.38 -14.38
CA ILE A 238 9.59 8.84 -14.59
C ILE A 238 10.97 9.46 -14.39
N ILE A 239 11.65 9.14 -13.28
CA ILE A 239 12.99 9.69 -12.99
C ILE A 239 14.01 9.30 -14.05
N VAL A 240 14.03 8.02 -14.46
CA VAL A 240 14.95 7.50 -15.50
C VAL A 240 14.70 8.19 -16.85
N THR A 241 13.44 8.49 -17.16
CA THR A 241 13.07 9.17 -18.41
C THR A 241 13.54 10.63 -18.41
N GLU A 242 13.37 11.33 -17.30
CA GLU A 242 13.79 12.74 -17.15
C GLU A 242 15.30 12.89 -16.94
N ARG A 243 15.94 11.91 -16.29
CA ARG A 243 17.35 11.90 -15.89
C ARG A 243 17.99 10.54 -16.19
N PRO A 244 18.25 10.22 -17.48
CA PRO A 244 18.83 8.94 -17.88
C PRO A 244 20.25 8.75 -17.33
N ASP A 245 20.96 9.83 -17.02
CA ASP A 245 22.28 9.83 -16.38
C ASP A 245 22.28 9.13 -15.01
N LEU A 246 21.15 9.14 -14.29
CA LEU A 246 21.02 8.52 -12.98
C LEU A 246 20.34 7.15 -13.02
N SER A 247 20.04 6.64 -14.21
CA SER A 247 19.21 5.45 -14.41
C SER A 247 19.72 4.22 -13.65
N SER A 248 21.03 3.98 -13.72
CA SER A 248 21.66 2.81 -13.08
C SER A 248 21.51 2.80 -11.56
N TYR A 249 21.50 3.96 -10.91
CA TYR A 249 21.35 4.06 -9.46
C TYR A 249 19.89 3.93 -9.02
N TYR A 250 18.98 4.56 -9.76
CA TYR A 250 17.55 4.53 -9.43
C TYR A 250 16.90 3.18 -9.72
N SER A 251 17.31 2.48 -10.78
CA SER A 251 16.83 1.13 -11.07
C SER A 251 17.19 0.15 -9.95
N LEU A 252 18.46 0.17 -9.51
CA LEU A 252 18.94 -0.64 -8.41
C LEU A 252 18.21 -0.29 -7.10
N MET A 253 18.02 1.00 -6.83
CA MET A 253 17.28 1.46 -5.66
C MET A 253 15.84 0.96 -5.65
N ALA A 254 15.16 1.03 -6.80
CA ALA A 254 13.79 0.54 -6.94
C ALA A 254 13.70 -0.95 -6.59
N LEU A 255 14.64 -1.76 -7.07
CA LEU A 255 14.68 -3.18 -6.75
C LEU A 255 14.99 -3.43 -5.26
N LEU A 256 15.83 -2.61 -4.63
CA LEU A 256 16.13 -2.70 -3.19
C LEU A 256 14.93 -2.32 -2.32
N PHE A 257 14.12 -1.34 -2.71
CA PHE A 257 12.83 -1.09 -2.03
C PHE A 257 11.86 -2.26 -2.21
N ASN A 258 11.82 -2.87 -3.40
CA ASN A 258 11.02 -4.07 -3.62
C ASN A 258 11.46 -5.24 -2.74
N LEU A 259 12.77 -5.42 -2.55
CA LEU A 259 13.30 -6.39 -1.58
C LEU A 259 12.70 -6.17 -0.18
N LEU A 260 12.63 -4.93 0.30
CA LEU A 260 12.02 -4.61 1.60
C LEU A 260 10.53 -4.98 1.62
N TRP A 261 9.78 -4.55 0.61
CA TRP A 261 8.33 -4.78 0.52
C TRP A 261 8.00 -6.27 0.52
N TRP A 262 8.67 -7.04 -0.34
CA TRP A 262 8.39 -8.46 -0.46
C TRP A 262 8.96 -9.28 0.70
N SER A 263 10.15 -8.96 1.20
CA SER A 263 10.68 -9.63 2.41
C SER A 263 9.77 -9.41 3.62
N SER A 264 9.15 -8.24 3.75
CA SER A 264 8.21 -7.98 4.85
C SER A 264 6.99 -8.92 4.85
N LEU A 265 6.68 -9.62 3.74
CA LEU A 265 5.60 -10.62 3.68
C LEU A 265 5.83 -11.73 4.69
N LEU A 266 7.09 -12.01 4.99
CA LEU A 266 7.49 -12.97 6.01
C LEU A 266 7.01 -12.56 7.40
N LEU A 267 6.89 -11.26 7.72
CA LEU A 267 6.35 -10.81 9.01
C LEU A 267 4.88 -11.20 9.19
N ASP A 268 4.08 -11.08 8.13
CA ASP A 268 2.65 -11.37 8.19
C ASP A 268 2.40 -12.88 8.17
N THR A 269 3.10 -13.62 7.32
CA THR A 269 2.98 -15.07 7.24
C THR A 269 3.54 -15.76 8.49
N ASN A 270 4.59 -15.22 9.12
CA ASN A 270 5.20 -15.84 10.30
C ASN A 270 4.27 -15.71 11.51
N LYS A 271 3.52 -14.61 11.62
CA LYS A 271 2.45 -14.48 12.64
C LYS A 271 1.44 -15.61 12.51
N GLN A 272 1.03 -15.97 11.29
CA GLN A 272 0.07 -17.06 11.07
C GLN A 272 0.64 -18.43 11.46
N VAL A 273 1.89 -18.71 11.12
CA VAL A 273 2.56 -19.97 11.50
C VAL A 273 2.71 -20.07 13.02
N ILE A 274 3.12 -18.99 13.69
CA ILE A 274 3.33 -18.97 15.15
C ILE A 274 2.00 -19.13 15.90
N VAL A 275 0.96 -18.38 15.52
CA VAL A 275 -0.36 -18.44 16.19
C VAL A 275 -0.97 -19.83 16.10
N HIS A 276 -0.77 -20.54 14.98
CA HIS A 276 -1.29 -21.88 14.76
C HIS A 276 -0.25 -23.00 14.97
N ARG A 277 0.86 -22.71 15.65
CA ARG A 277 1.97 -23.67 15.82
C ARG A 277 1.52 -25.03 16.36
N GLY A 278 0.69 -25.05 17.40
CA GLY A 278 0.20 -26.30 18.00
C GLY A 278 -0.64 -27.13 17.04
N PHE A 279 -1.44 -26.48 16.19
CA PHE A 279 -2.20 -27.15 15.13
C PHE A 279 -1.27 -27.81 14.11
N TRP A 280 -0.28 -27.07 13.60
CA TRP A 280 0.70 -27.62 12.65
C TRP A 280 1.55 -28.74 13.25
N GLN A 281 1.87 -28.65 14.54
CA GLN A 281 2.57 -29.72 15.27
C GLN A 281 1.70 -30.98 15.39
N SER A 282 0.40 -30.84 15.69
CA SER A 282 -0.51 -31.98 15.78
C SER A 282 -0.68 -32.74 14.46
N LEU A 283 -0.45 -32.06 13.33
CA LEU A 283 -0.47 -32.64 11.99
C LEU A 283 0.92 -33.09 11.50
N ALA A 284 1.99 -32.91 12.30
CA ALA A 284 3.38 -33.12 11.88
C ALA A 284 3.80 -32.31 10.63
N MET A 285 3.15 -31.17 10.36
CA MET A 285 3.39 -30.32 9.19
C MET A 285 4.15 -29.02 9.51
N LEU A 286 4.63 -28.82 10.74
CA LEU A 286 5.24 -27.54 11.14
C LEU A 286 6.45 -27.17 10.27
N ASP A 287 7.34 -28.11 10.00
CA ASP A 287 8.56 -27.86 9.21
C ASP A 287 8.23 -27.59 7.74
N GLU A 288 7.26 -28.32 7.19
CA GLU A 288 6.74 -28.10 5.83
C GLU A 288 6.10 -26.71 5.71
N MET A 289 5.33 -26.28 6.72
CA MET A 289 4.74 -24.96 6.76
C MET A 289 5.80 -23.85 6.82
N GLN A 290 6.86 -24.04 7.60
CA GLN A 290 7.97 -23.07 7.64
C GLN A 290 8.73 -23.04 6.31
N HIS A 291 9.06 -24.20 5.73
CA HIS A 291 9.79 -24.26 4.46
C HIS A 291 8.99 -23.65 3.30
N SER A 292 7.71 -24.02 3.18
CA SER A 292 6.80 -23.47 2.17
C SER A 292 6.60 -21.96 2.32
N GLN A 293 6.64 -21.43 3.54
CA GLN A 293 6.59 -19.99 3.79
C GLN A 293 7.79 -19.26 3.17
N TYR A 294 9.02 -19.73 3.42
CA TYR A 294 10.22 -19.13 2.82
C TYR A 294 10.16 -19.21 1.29
N LEU A 295 9.75 -20.37 0.77
CA LEU A 295 9.61 -20.60 -0.67
C LEU A 295 8.62 -19.61 -1.29
N MET A 296 7.44 -19.43 -0.69
CA MET A 296 6.43 -18.47 -1.15
C MET A 296 6.99 -17.04 -1.21
N VAL A 297 7.63 -16.58 -0.13
CA VAL A 297 8.17 -15.21 -0.08
C VAL A 297 9.32 -15.06 -1.10
N MET A 298 10.17 -16.07 -1.28
CA MET A 298 11.24 -16.07 -2.27
C MET A 298 10.66 -15.98 -3.68
N MET A 299 9.66 -16.82 -4.02
CA MET A 299 9.01 -16.77 -5.33
C MET A 299 8.41 -15.39 -5.61
N CYS A 300 7.67 -14.81 -4.66
CA CYS A 300 7.09 -13.49 -4.84
C CYS A 300 8.15 -12.40 -5.02
N THR A 301 9.24 -12.45 -4.24
CA THR A 301 10.36 -11.51 -4.37
C THR A 301 11.04 -11.64 -5.72
N THR A 302 11.28 -12.88 -6.19
CA THR A 302 11.87 -13.15 -7.51
C THR A 302 10.98 -12.67 -8.65
N VAL A 303 9.66 -12.88 -8.59
CA VAL A 303 8.74 -12.36 -9.61
C VAL A 303 8.77 -10.83 -9.65
N ALA A 304 8.73 -10.18 -8.49
CA ALA A 304 8.81 -8.72 -8.43
C ALA A 304 10.15 -8.19 -8.96
N TRP A 305 11.25 -8.86 -8.62
CA TRP A 305 12.59 -8.56 -9.14
C TRP A 305 12.66 -8.73 -10.66
N LEU A 306 12.12 -9.84 -11.20
CA LEU A 306 12.08 -10.10 -12.64
C LEU A 306 11.33 -8.98 -13.39
N ILE A 307 10.19 -8.53 -12.86
CA ILE A 307 9.46 -7.39 -13.43
C ILE A 307 10.35 -6.14 -13.47
N GLY A 308 11.07 -5.83 -12.39
CA GLY A 308 11.97 -4.68 -12.37
C GLY A 308 13.13 -4.82 -13.36
N VAL A 309 13.72 -6.00 -13.47
CA VAL A 309 14.78 -6.28 -14.47
C VAL A 309 14.27 -6.15 -15.90
N LEU A 310 13.03 -6.58 -16.17
CA LEU A 310 12.41 -6.40 -17.49
C LEU A 310 12.19 -4.91 -17.83
N LEU A 311 11.92 -4.07 -16.83
CA LEU A 311 11.68 -2.63 -17.03
C LEU A 311 12.98 -1.83 -17.17
N PHE A 312 14.00 -2.12 -16.37
CA PHE A 312 15.20 -1.29 -16.26
C PHE A 312 16.48 -1.93 -16.80
N GLY A 313 16.42 -3.19 -17.23
CA GLY A 313 17.58 -3.97 -17.65
C GLY A 313 18.24 -4.74 -16.50
N MET A 314 19.15 -5.64 -16.87
CA MET A 314 19.90 -6.48 -15.94
C MET A 314 21.34 -5.99 -15.83
N GLY A 315 21.84 -5.93 -14.59
CA GLY A 315 23.26 -5.73 -14.29
C GLY A 315 23.71 -6.61 -13.13
N VAL A 316 25.02 -6.55 -12.82
CA VAL A 316 25.65 -7.40 -11.81
C VAL A 316 25.13 -7.09 -10.40
N PHE A 317 24.94 -5.81 -10.07
CA PHE A 317 24.46 -5.38 -8.76
C PHE A 317 22.98 -5.69 -8.56
N GLU A 318 22.20 -5.76 -9.62
CA GLU A 318 20.78 -6.10 -9.59
C GLU A 318 20.59 -7.58 -9.19
N ILE A 319 21.50 -8.48 -9.59
CA ILE A 319 21.50 -9.90 -9.17
C ILE A 319 21.78 -10.05 -7.67
N SER A 320 22.58 -9.15 -7.08
CA SER A 320 22.92 -9.20 -5.65
C SER A 320 21.70 -9.19 -4.74
N ILE A 321 20.57 -8.65 -5.21
CA ILE A 321 19.30 -8.58 -4.50
C ILE A 321 18.76 -9.97 -4.17
N LEU A 322 18.81 -10.90 -5.13
CA LEU A 322 18.38 -12.27 -4.90
C LEU A 322 19.28 -12.97 -3.90
N LEU A 323 20.59 -12.68 -3.92
CA LEU A 323 21.58 -13.25 -3.00
C LEU A 323 21.38 -12.76 -1.56
N VAL A 324 20.99 -11.50 -1.37
CA VAL A 324 20.74 -10.93 -0.02
C VAL A 324 19.33 -11.20 0.50
N THR A 325 18.42 -11.72 -0.33
CA THR A 325 17.04 -12.02 0.08
C THR A 325 16.98 -13.04 1.25
N PRO A 326 17.72 -14.17 1.23
CA PRO A 326 17.77 -15.09 2.36
C PRO A 326 18.28 -14.42 3.65
N LEU A 327 19.26 -13.51 3.56
CA LEU A 327 19.77 -12.78 4.72
C LEU A 327 18.68 -11.89 5.34
N MET A 328 17.89 -11.20 4.51
CA MET A 328 16.71 -10.44 4.95
C MET A 328 15.68 -11.34 5.65
N MET A 329 15.38 -12.50 5.08
CA MET A 329 14.44 -13.46 5.68
C MET A 329 14.90 -13.96 7.04
N LEU A 330 16.18 -14.34 7.17
CA LEU A 330 16.77 -14.77 8.43
C LEU A 330 16.71 -13.67 9.50
N ALA A 331 17.01 -12.43 9.10
CA ALA A 331 16.92 -11.28 9.99
C ALA A 331 15.49 -11.05 10.50
N ILE A 332 14.49 -11.19 9.63
CA ILE A 332 13.07 -11.03 10.00
C ILE A 332 12.63 -12.06 11.03
N VAL A 333 13.01 -13.32 10.84
CA VAL A 333 12.61 -14.42 11.73
C VAL A 333 13.25 -14.28 13.10
N LYS A 334 14.54 -13.92 13.14
CA LYS A 334 15.30 -13.78 14.41
C LYS A 334 15.02 -12.46 15.12
N ARG A 335 14.93 -11.35 14.39
CA ARG A 335 14.84 -9.98 14.92
C ARG A 335 13.91 -9.11 14.05
N PRO A 336 12.59 -9.32 14.08
CA PRO A 336 11.64 -8.63 13.21
C PRO A 336 11.66 -7.10 13.40
N LYS A 337 11.98 -6.63 14.61
CA LYS A 337 12.11 -5.19 14.94
C LYS A 337 13.29 -4.50 14.24
N SER A 338 14.28 -5.27 13.77
CA SER A 338 15.49 -4.76 13.12
C SER A 338 15.40 -4.75 11.60
N LEU A 339 14.25 -5.08 11.00
CA LEU A 339 14.06 -5.17 9.54
C LEU A 339 14.56 -3.93 8.81
N ALA A 340 14.10 -2.73 9.21
CA ALA A 340 14.45 -1.49 8.53
C ALA A 340 15.96 -1.20 8.59
N LEU A 341 16.60 -1.50 9.73
CA LEU A 341 18.04 -1.32 9.91
C LEU A 341 18.83 -2.29 9.02
N VAL A 342 18.47 -3.58 9.03
CA VAL A 342 19.16 -4.59 8.20
C VAL A 342 19.01 -4.25 6.72
N TRP A 343 17.80 -3.88 6.29
CA TRP A 343 17.58 -3.41 4.93
C TRP A 343 18.48 -2.21 4.58
N ALA A 344 18.53 -1.17 5.41
CA ALA A 344 19.36 -0.01 5.12
C ALA A 344 20.86 -0.35 5.07
N THR A 345 21.34 -1.22 5.95
CA THR A 345 22.74 -1.68 5.87
C THR A 345 23.04 -2.42 4.56
N LEU A 346 22.10 -3.23 4.05
CA LEU A 346 22.24 -3.91 2.77
C LEU A 346 22.20 -2.91 1.60
N VAL A 347 21.28 -1.94 1.63
CA VAL A 347 21.20 -0.89 0.62
C VAL A 347 22.50 -0.10 0.55
N ILE A 348 23.02 0.36 1.69
CA ILE A 348 24.28 1.10 1.76
C ILE A 348 25.42 0.24 1.23
N GLY A 349 25.54 -1.01 1.67
CA GLY A 349 26.59 -1.92 1.22
C GLY A 349 26.57 -2.16 -0.29
N ILE A 350 25.39 -2.42 -0.86
CA ILE A 350 25.22 -2.69 -2.30
C ILE A 350 25.46 -1.41 -3.11
N MET A 351 24.90 -0.26 -2.70
CA MET A 351 25.07 1.01 -3.41
C MET A 351 26.53 1.50 -3.36
N LEU A 352 27.20 1.41 -2.22
CA LEU A 352 28.63 1.74 -2.12
C LEU A 352 29.49 0.81 -2.96
N SER A 353 29.18 -0.49 -2.97
CA SER A 353 29.88 -1.45 -3.84
C SER A 353 29.70 -1.09 -5.32
N LYS A 354 28.51 -0.63 -5.72
CA LYS A 354 28.27 -0.13 -7.08
C LYS A 354 29.09 1.11 -7.41
N VAL A 355 29.19 2.05 -6.47
CA VAL A 355 30.01 3.26 -6.68
C VAL A 355 31.51 2.95 -6.74
N LEU A 356 31.98 1.96 -5.99
CA LEU A 356 33.41 1.62 -5.90
C LEU A 356 33.89 0.69 -7.03
N PHE A 357 33.03 -0.19 -7.53
CA PHE A 357 33.41 -1.27 -8.46
C PHE A 357 32.61 -1.30 -9.78
N GLY A 358 31.61 -0.44 -9.94
CA GLY A 358 30.83 -0.27 -11.18
C GLY A 358 31.27 0.97 -11.94
#